data_AF-A0A6B3GJF4-F1
#
_entry.id   AF-A0A6B3GJF4-F1
#
_cell.length_a   1.000
_cell.length_b   1.000
_cell.length_c   1.000
_cell.angle_alpha   90.00
_cell.angle_beta   90.00
_cell.angle_gamma   90.00
#
_symmetry.space_group_name_H-M   'P 1'
#
loop_
_entity.id
_entity.type
_entity.pdbx_description
1 polymer ?
#
loop_
_entity_poly.entity_id
_entity_poly.type
_entity_poly.pdbx_seq_one_letter_code
_entity_poly.pdbx_strand_id
1 'polypeptide(L)' 'ADMMHRNLDRRIEALVRVTDPAHRAALSRLLETGMADTTSSWHLGPDGNWTRHATDADGQPLRHVQEMLIDARRRRRATP' A
#
# COMPACT_ATOMS: atom_id res chain seq x y z
N ALA A 1 -14.44 -6.48 -2.76
CA ALA A 1 -14.33 -7.75 -2.00
C ALA A 1 -12.89 -8.05 -1.57
N ASP A 2 -12.71 -8.50 -0.32
CA ASP A 2 -11.57 -9.35 0.05
C ASP A 2 -11.88 -10.82 -0.29
N MET A 3 -10.90 -11.72 -0.18
CA MET A 3 -11.07 -13.16 -0.47
C MET A 3 -11.65 -13.96 0.70
N MET A 4 -12.67 -13.43 1.39
CA MET A 4 -13.34 -14.13 2.48
C MET A 4 -14.67 -14.72 2.02
N HIS A 5 -15.04 -15.90 2.53
CA HIS A 5 -16.29 -16.62 2.22
C HIS A 5 -17.53 -15.70 2.27
N ARG A 6 -17.62 -14.84 3.30
CA ARG A 6 -18.74 -13.87 3.42
C ARG A 6 -18.89 -12.95 2.21
N ASN A 7 -17.80 -12.62 1.53
CA ASN A 7 -17.80 -11.71 0.40
C ASN A 7 -18.03 -12.46 -0.91
N LEU A 8 -17.56 -13.70 -1.01
CA LEU A 8 -17.67 -14.49 -2.25
C LEU A 8 -19.01 -15.22 -2.37
N ASP A 9 -19.61 -15.64 -1.26
CA ASP A 9 -20.79 -16.53 -1.27
C ASP A 9 -22.07 -15.86 -0.79
N ARG A 10 -21.96 -14.75 -0.06
CA ARG A 10 -23.09 -14.12 0.65
C ARG A 10 -23.30 -12.65 0.33
N ARG A 11 -22.46 -12.03 -0.48
CA ARG A 11 -22.55 -10.62 -0.85
C ARG A 11 -22.55 -10.46 -2.35
N ILE A 12 -23.14 -9.37 -2.81
CA ILE A 12 -23.03 -8.92 -4.19
C ILE A 12 -21.77 -8.05 -4.26
N GLU A 13 -20.80 -8.46 -5.07
CA GLU A 13 -19.51 -7.79 -5.25
C GLU A 13 -19.33 -7.41 -6.71
N ALA A 14 -18.61 -6.31 -6.96
CA ALA A 14 -18.25 -5.87 -8.30
C ALA A 14 -16.72 -5.79 -8.45
N LEU A 15 -16.21 -6.34 -9.55
CA LEU A 15 -14.82 -6.18 -9.96
C LEU A 15 -14.80 -5.42 -11.28
N VAL A 16 -14.09 -4.30 -11.30
CA VAL A 16 -13.92 -3.49 -12.51
C VAL A 16 -12.47 -3.52 -12.96
N ARG A 17 -12.28 -3.60 -14.27
CA ARG A 17 -10.94 -3.52 -14.87
C ARG A 17 -10.53 -2.06 -15.03
N VAL A 18 -9.37 -1.71 -14.53
CA VAL A 18 -8.71 -0.43 -14.85
C VAL A 18 -8.03 -0.60 -16.21
N THR A 19 -8.62 -0.01 -17.25
CA THR A 19 -8.15 -0.18 -18.65
C THR A 19 -7.10 0.85 -19.05
N ASP A 20 -7.18 2.06 -18.52
CA ASP A 20 -6.26 3.16 -18.81
C ASP A 20 -4.82 2.82 -18.36
N PRO A 21 -3.83 2.80 -19.27
CA PRO A 21 -2.43 2.51 -18.92
C PRO A 21 -1.84 3.46 -17.88
N ALA A 22 -2.19 4.76 -17.90
CA ALA A 22 -1.70 5.74 -16.95
C ALA A 22 -2.25 5.48 -15.54
N HIS A 23 -3.52 5.10 -15.42
CA HIS A 23 -4.11 4.70 -14.14
C HIS A 23 -3.51 3.40 -13.61
N ARG A 24 -3.28 2.40 -14.49
CA ARG A 24 -2.60 1.16 -14.11
C ARG A 24 -1.19 1.45 -13.58
N ALA A 25 -0.42 2.27 -14.28
CA ALA A 25 0.92 2.66 -13.84
C ALA A 25 0.90 3.42 -12.51
N ALA A 26 -0.11 4.26 -12.26
CA ALA A 26 -0.27 4.92 -10.97
C ALA A 26 -0.54 3.94 -9.82
N LEU A 27 -1.40 2.93 -10.04
CA LEU A 27 -1.69 1.89 -9.06
C LEU A 27 -0.46 1.01 -8.80
N SER A 28 0.26 0.59 -9.85
CA SER A 28 1.50 -0.18 -9.72
C SER A 28 2.53 0.56 -8.86
N ARG A 29 2.80 1.85 -9.14
CA ARG A 29 3.73 2.66 -8.35
C ARG A 29 3.33 2.78 -6.87
N LEU A 30 2.02 2.88 -6.60
CA LEU A 30 1.52 2.93 -5.23
C LEU A 30 1.80 1.60 -4.49
N LEU A 31 1.51 0.47 -5.14
CA LEU A 31 1.77 -0.86 -4.57
C LEU A 31 3.25 -1.11 -4.38
N GLU A 32 4.08 -0.77 -5.38
CA GLU A 32 5.55 -0.85 -5.29
C GLU A 32 6.08 -0.02 -4.11
N THR A 33 5.56 1.20 -3.91
CA THR A 33 5.95 2.02 -2.76
C THR A 33 5.58 1.37 -1.44
N GLY A 34 4.37 0.79 -1.35
CA GLY A 34 3.90 0.12 -0.13
C GLY A 34 4.61 -1.19 0.19
N MET A 35 5.16 -1.88 -0.81
CA MET A 35 5.83 -3.17 -0.68
C MET A 35 7.36 -3.07 -0.69
N ALA A 36 7.94 -1.89 -0.91
CA ALA A 36 9.38 -1.70 -0.93
C ALA A 36 9.99 -1.91 0.46
N ASP A 37 11.17 -2.55 0.53
CA ASP A 37 11.94 -2.75 1.77
C ASP A 37 12.35 -1.44 2.45
N THR A 38 12.26 -0.33 1.72
CA THR A 38 12.55 1.04 2.19
C THR A 38 11.32 1.76 2.76
N THR A 39 10.22 1.03 2.96
CA THR A 39 8.96 1.52 3.52
C THR A 39 8.66 0.76 4.80
N SER A 40 8.31 1.49 5.86
CA SER A 40 7.94 0.88 7.13
C SER A 40 6.69 0.02 6.96
N SER A 41 6.76 -1.24 7.40
CA SER A 41 5.71 -2.24 7.23
C SER A 41 5.61 -3.16 8.47
N TRP A 42 4.56 -3.97 8.52
CA TRP A 42 4.46 -5.12 9.43
C TRP A 42 4.50 -6.39 8.59
N HIS A 43 5.36 -7.34 8.97
CA HIS A 43 5.47 -8.63 8.30
C HIS A 43 4.79 -9.70 9.15
N LEU A 44 3.90 -10.46 8.52
CA LEU A 44 3.26 -11.62 9.12
C LEU A 44 4.13 -12.85 8.85
N GLY A 45 4.65 -13.45 9.92
CA GLY A 45 5.38 -14.71 9.86
C GLY A 45 4.44 -15.91 9.62
N PRO A 46 4.98 -17.05 9.17
CA PRO A 46 4.21 -18.29 9.00
C PRO A 46 3.68 -18.86 10.32
N ASP A 47 4.26 -18.44 11.45
CA ASP A 47 3.82 -18.74 12.81
C ASP A 47 2.66 -17.85 13.29
N GLY A 48 2.22 -16.90 12.46
CA GLY A 48 1.17 -15.94 12.80
C GLY A 48 1.65 -14.72 13.57
N ASN A 49 2.96 -14.59 13.83
CA ASN A 49 3.50 -13.45 14.56
C ASN A 49 3.76 -12.26 13.65
N TRP A 50 3.37 -11.08 14.13
CA TRP A 50 3.62 -9.82 13.44
C TRP A 50 4.93 -9.21 13.93
N THR A 51 5.84 -8.93 12.99
CA THR A 51 7.11 -8.26 13.27
C THR A 51 7.14 -6.89 12.59
N ARG A 52 7.57 -5.87 13.32
CA ARG A 52 7.67 -4.51 12.78
C ARG A 52 8.99 -4.33 12.02
N HIS A 53 8.90 -3.89 10.78
CA HIS A 53 10.04 -3.47 9.95
C HIS A 53 9.93 -1.96 9.77
N ALA A 54 10.69 -1.20 10.54
CA ALA A 54 10.57 0.27 10.56
C ALA A 54 11.91 1.00 10.50
N THR A 55 13.03 0.27 10.53
CA THR A 55 14.37 0.84 10.46
C THR A 55 15.21 0.09 9.43
N ASP A 56 16.16 0.78 8.81
CA ASP A 56 17.18 0.16 7.98
C ASP A 56 18.31 -0.47 8.81
N ALA A 57 19.37 -0.91 8.13
CA ALA A 57 20.53 -1.56 8.74
C ALA A 57 21.32 -0.63 9.68
N ASP A 58 21.24 0.68 9.48
CA ASP A 58 21.90 1.71 10.30
C ASP A 58 21.00 2.22 11.43
N GLY A 59 19.81 1.61 11.61
CA GLY A 59 18.82 2.00 12.61
C GLY A 59 18.04 3.26 12.24
N GLN A 60 18.16 3.77 11.00
CA GLN A 60 17.43 4.95 10.57
C GLN A 60 15.99 4.60 10.22
N PRO A 61 15.00 5.48 10.51
CA PRO A 61 13.61 5.21 10.21
C PRO A 61 13.35 5.02 8.70
N LEU A 62 12.64 3.96 8.35
CA LEU A 62 12.10 3.75 7.00
C LEU A 62 10.95 4.71 6.73
N ARG A 63 10.66 4.92 5.45
CA ARG A 63 9.62 5.86 5.02
C ARG A 63 8.23 5.39 5.46
N HIS A 64 7.40 6.30 5.95
CA HIS A 64 6.02 5.99 6.32
C HIS A 64 5.07 6.31 5.15
N VAL A 65 4.42 5.29 4.58
CA VAL A 65 3.61 5.44 3.35
C VAL A 65 2.49 6.47 3.50
N GLN A 66 1.82 6.52 4.65
CA GLN A 66 0.71 7.46 4.87
C GLN A 66 1.19 8.92 4.89
N GLU A 67 2.36 9.18 5.49
CA GLU A 67 2.95 10.53 5.52
C GLU A 67 3.36 10.97 4.12
N MET A 68 4.03 10.07 3.38
CA MET A 68 4.39 10.31 1.97
C MET A 68 3.17 10.68 1.12
N LEU A 69 2.04 9.99 1.29
CA LEU A 69 0.81 10.25 0.53
C LEU A 69 0.15 11.58 0.93
N ILE A 70 0.12 11.90 2.23
CA ILE A 70 -0.37 13.18 2.73
C ILE A 70 0.44 14.34 2.13
N ASP A 71 1.77 14.23 2.15
CA ASP A 71 2.65 15.26 1.61
C ASP A 71 2.56 15.40 0.09
N ALA A 72 2.48 14.29 -0.63
CA ALA A 72 2.28 14.31 -2.08
C ALA A 72 0.96 15.03 -2.45
N ARG A 73 -0.11 14.80 -1.68
CA ARG A 73 -1.40 15.48 -1.91
C ARG A 73 -1.33 16.97 -1.56
N ARG A 74 -0.62 17.35 -0.49
CA ARG A 74 -0.38 18.75 -0.11
C ARG A 74 0.37 19.50 -1.21
N ARG A 75 1.44 18.91 -1.75
CA ARG A 75 2.24 19.53 -2.85
C ARG A 75 1.41 19.78 -4.10
N ARG A 76 0.59 18.80 -4.52
CA ARG A 76 -0.31 18.96 -5.68
C ARG A 76 -1.33 20.10 -5.52
N ARG A 77 -1.71 20.45 -4.30
CA ARG A 77 -2.62 21.57 -4.02
C ARG A 77 -1.91 22.93 -3.98
N ALA A 78 -0.60 22.92 -3.72
CA ALA A 78 0.22 24.14 -3.62
C ALA A 78 0.75 24.61 -4.98
N THR A 79 0.79 23.75 -5.99
CA THR A 79 1.09 24.11 -7.38
C THR A 79 -0.17 24.72 -8.03
N PRO A 80 -0.14 26.00 -8.50
CA PRO A 80 -1.25 26.64 -9.20
C PRO A 80 -1.68 25.90 -10.47
#